data_AF-A0A355DM58-F1
#
_entry.id   AF-A0A355DM58-F1
#
_cell.length_a   1.000
_cell.length_b   1.000
_cell.length_c   1.000
_cell.angle_alpha   90.00
_cell.angle_beta   90.00
_cell.angle_gamma   90.00
#
_symmetry.space_group_name_H-M   'P 1'
#
loop_
_entity.id
_entity.type
_entity.pdbx_description
1 polymer ?
#
loop_
_entity_poly.entity_id
_entity_poly.type
_entity_poly.pdbx_seq_one_letter_code
_entity_poly.pdbx_strand_id
1 'polypeptide(L)' 'MTDSTKTLCPYCGVGCGLEVSPPAKAGKATNRDSQGNPIWQVRGDRNHPSSQGMVCVKGATISESLDKNRLK' A
#
# COMPACT_ATOMS: atom_id res chain seq x y z
N MET A 1 -11.96 13.55 -4.04
CA MET A 1 -11.61 12.17 -3.62
C MET A 1 -10.12 12.15 -3.35
N THR A 2 -9.70 11.74 -2.16
CA THR A 2 -8.29 11.80 -1.73
C THR A 2 -7.42 10.97 -2.65
N ASP A 3 -6.37 11.58 -3.20
CA ASP A 3 -5.41 10.92 -4.08
C ASP A 3 -4.71 9.73 -3.40
N SER A 4 -4.60 9.78 -2.08
CA SER A 4 -3.99 8.73 -1.27
C SER A 4 -4.45 8.82 0.17
N THR A 5 -4.32 7.73 0.91
CA THR A 5 -4.63 7.61 2.33
C THR A 5 -3.38 7.23 3.10
N LYS A 6 -3.11 7.95 4.20
CA LYS A 6 -2.00 7.63 5.10
C LYS A 6 -2.44 6.64 6.17
N THR A 7 -1.58 5.68 6.49
CA THR A 7 -1.83 4.65 7.52
C THR A 7 -0.49 4.13 8.08
N LEU A 8 -0.56 3.12 8.97
CA LEU A 8 0.62 2.48 9.57
C LEU A 8 0.76 1.03 9.09
N CYS A 9 2.01 0.58 8.96
CA CYS A 9 2.36 -0.79 8.65
C CYS A 9 2.00 -1.74 9.82
N PRO A 10 1.20 -2.80 9.60
CA PRO A 10 0.66 -3.63 10.67
C PRO A 10 1.59 -4.77 11.12
N TYR A 11 2.85 -4.81 10.67
CA TYR A 11 3.73 -5.97 10.89
C TYR A 11 4.57 -5.91 12.19
N CYS A 12 5.77 -5.33 12.16
CA CYS A 12 6.83 -5.62 13.17
C CYS A 12 7.11 -4.51 14.20
N GLY A 13 6.12 -3.72 14.61
CA GLY A 13 6.25 -2.75 15.71
C GLY A 13 7.05 -1.46 15.42
N VAL A 14 7.85 -1.41 14.34
CA VAL A 14 8.53 -0.16 13.89
C VAL A 14 7.51 0.96 13.61
N GLY A 15 6.30 0.59 13.20
CA GLY A 15 5.24 1.56 12.89
C GLY A 15 5.58 2.41 11.68
N CYS A 16 6.13 1.81 10.61
CA CYS A 16 6.41 2.53 9.37
C CYS A 16 5.14 3.20 8.84
N GLY A 17 5.23 4.48 8.50
CA GLY A 17 4.14 5.19 7.82
C GLY A 17 3.99 4.72 6.39
N LEU A 18 2.75 4.50 5.96
CA LEU A 18 2.38 4.07 4.61
C LEU A 18 1.47 5.10 3.96
N GLU A 19 1.63 5.27 2.67
CA GLU A 19 0.70 6.00 1.80
C GLU A 19 0.13 5.03 0.77
N VAL A 20 -1.20 4.92 0.74
CA VAL A 20 -1.93 3.96 -0.08
C VAL A 20 -2.76 4.71 -1.12
N SER A 21 -2.60 4.36 -2.40
CA SER A 21 -3.31 4.99 -3.51
C SER A 21 -4.25 4.00 -4.20
N PRO A 22 -5.42 4.46 -4.68
CA PRO A 22 -6.36 3.61 -5.40
C PRO A 22 -5.72 3.02 -6.66
N PRO A 23 -6.16 1.82 -7.07
CA PRO A 23 -5.53 1.07 -8.16
C PRO A 23 -5.72 1.74 -9.52
N ALA A 24 -6.79 2.53 -9.68
CA ALA A 24 -7.11 3.27 -10.88
C ALA A 24 -7.36 4.76 -10.55
N LYS A 25 -6.86 5.63 -11.43
CA LYS A 25 -7.15 7.07 -11.43
C LYS A 25 -7.41 7.53 -12.85
N ALA A 26 -8.33 8.46 -13.03
CA ALA A 26 -8.61 9.05 -14.34
C ALA A 26 -7.32 9.62 -14.94
N GLY A 27 -7.03 9.29 -16.19
CA GLY A 27 -5.84 9.77 -16.91
C GLY A 27 -4.50 9.15 -16.48
N LYS A 28 -4.49 8.08 -15.67
CA LYS A 28 -3.26 7.35 -15.31
C LYS A 28 -3.38 5.86 -15.65
N ALA A 29 -2.25 5.25 -15.98
CA ALA A 29 -2.18 3.81 -16.18
C ALA A 29 -2.60 3.06 -14.90
N THR A 30 -3.41 2.02 -15.06
CA THR A 30 -3.86 1.14 -13.97
C THR A 30 -2.91 -0.03 -13.89
N ASN A 31 -2.24 -0.20 -12.74
CA ASN A 31 -1.42 -1.38 -12.48
C ASN A 31 -2.34 -2.57 -12.21
N ARG A 32 -2.03 -3.72 -12.82
CA ARG A 32 -2.84 -4.94 -12.72
C ARG A 32 -1.96 -6.15 -12.43
N ASP A 33 -2.54 -7.15 -11.79
CA ASP A 33 -1.89 -8.45 -11.58
C ASP A 33 -1.94 -9.31 -12.86
N SER A 34 -1.41 -10.54 -12.79
CA SER A 34 -1.42 -11.49 -13.90
C SER A 34 -2.82 -11.93 -14.33
N GLN A 35 -3.84 -11.70 -13.52
CA GLN A 35 -5.25 -12.00 -13.81
C GLN A 35 -6.02 -10.77 -14.30
N GLY A 36 -5.35 -9.61 -14.38
CA GLY A 36 -5.95 -8.35 -14.81
C GLY A 36 -6.67 -7.58 -13.70
N ASN A 37 -6.58 -8.00 -12.43
CA ASN A 37 -7.20 -7.28 -11.32
C ASN A 37 -6.42 -5.99 -11.01
N PRO A 38 -7.08 -4.83 -10.83
CA PRO A 38 -6.41 -3.60 -10.43
C PRO A 38 -5.73 -3.71 -9.05
N ILE A 39 -4.46 -3.31 -8.95
CA ILE A 39 -3.67 -3.44 -7.71
C ILE A 39 -3.54 -2.10 -6.99
N TRP A 40 -3.85 -2.07 -5.69
CA TRP A 40 -3.60 -0.93 -4.82
C TRP A 40 -2.10 -0.65 -4.69
N GLN A 41 -1.70 0.60 -4.88
CA GLN A 41 -0.30 1.00 -4.74
C GLN A 41 -0.01 1.41 -3.31
N VAL A 42 1.06 0.86 -2.73
CA VAL A 42 1.53 1.19 -1.39
C VAL A 42 2.98 1.67 -1.46
N ARG A 43 3.28 2.76 -0.76
CA ARG A 43 4.64 3.28 -0.57
C ARG A 43 4.84 3.76 0.85
N GLY A 44 6.09 3.96 1.27
CA GLY A 44 6.38 4.60 2.55
C GLY A 44 6.02 6.09 2.54
N ASP A 45 5.43 6.57 3.65
CA ASP A 45 5.21 7.99 3.89
C ASP A 45 6.55 8.67 4.25
N ARG A 46 7.06 9.49 3.33
CA ARG A 46 8.34 10.21 3.48
C ARG A 46 8.36 11.14 4.69
N ASN A 47 7.20 11.60 5.15
CA ASN A 47 7.09 12.51 6.27
C ASN A 47 6.89 11.79 7.62
N HIS A 48 6.85 10.44 7.63
CA HIS A 48 6.61 9.69 8.86
C HIS A 48 7.88 9.58 9.72
N PRO A 49 7.85 9.96 11.02
CA PRO A 49 9.07 10.06 11.84
C PRO A 49 9.77 8.72 12.06
N SER A 50 9.02 7.63 12.24
CA SER A 50 9.61 6.32 12.56
C SER A 50 10.40 5.68 11.41
N SER A 51 10.12 6.06 10.16
CA SER A 51 10.67 5.36 9.00
C SER A 51 11.15 6.25 7.87
N GLN A 52 10.80 7.54 7.86
CA GLN A 52 11.25 8.53 6.89
C GLN A 52 11.04 8.07 5.42
N GLY A 53 9.93 7.38 5.17
CA GLY A 53 9.59 6.81 3.86
C GLY A 53 10.22 5.45 3.53
N MET A 54 11.10 4.92 4.38
CA MET A 54 11.65 3.57 4.22
C MET A 54 10.65 2.52 4.67
N VAL A 55 10.50 1.45 3.88
CA VAL A 55 9.64 0.30 4.18
C VAL A 55 10.33 -0.99 3.73
N CYS A 56 10.22 -2.05 4.54
CA CYS A 56 10.69 -3.38 4.12
C CYS A 56 9.70 -4.04 3.14
N VAL A 57 10.11 -5.15 2.52
CA VAL A 57 9.26 -5.90 1.55
C VAL A 57 7.85 -6.17 2.07
N LYS A 58 7.72 -6.59 3.34
CA LYS A 58 6.41 -6.87 3.96
C LYS A 58 5.48 -5.65 3.87
N GLY A 59 5.97 -4.48 4.27
CA GLY A 59 5.18 -3.25 4.25
C GLY A 59 4.90 -2.74 2.84
N ALA A 60 5.85 -2.90 1.91
CA ALA A 60 5.69 -2.48 0.52
C ALA A 60 4.65 -3.33 -0.25
N THR A 61 4.50 -4.61 0.11
CA THR A 61 3.57 -5.55 -0.56
C THR A 61 2.34 -5.90 0.29
N ILE A 62 2.00 -5.08 1.30
CA ILE A 62 0.87 -5.33 2.22
C ILE A 62 -0.47 -5.58 1.49
N SER A 63 -0.69 -4.97 0.32
CA SER A 63 -1.91 -5.15 -0.46
C SER A 63 -2.12 -6.59 -0.91
N GLU A 64 -1.06 -7.35 -1.18
CA GLU A 64 -1.12 -8.76 -1.57
C GLU A 64 -1.60 -9.67 -0.43
N SER A 65 -1.42 -9.24 0.82
CA SER A 65 -1.80 -10.00 2.01
C SER A 65 -3.29 -9.88 2.38
N LEU A 66 -4.04 -8.99 1.72
CA LEU A 66 -5.42 -8.69 2.10
C LEU A 66 -6.46 -9.63 1.48
N ASP A 67 -6.12 -10.26 0.35
CA ASP A 67 -7.06 -11.04 -0.47
C ASP A 67 -7.00 -12.55 -0.16
N LYS A 68 -5.80 -13.13 -0.13
CA LYS A 68 -5.63 -14.59 0.01
C LYS A 68 -6.04 -15.09 1.40
N ASN A 69 -6.87 -16.13 1.45
CA ASN A 69 -7.32 -16.81 2.68
C ASN A 69 -8.04 -15.89 3.69
N ARG A 70 -8.67 -14.80 3.23
CA ARG A 70 -9.46 -13.95 4.10
C ARG A 70 -10.79 -14.63 4.47
N LEU A 71 -11.09 -14.70 5.76
CA LEU A 71 -12.38 -15.17 6.25
C LEU A 71 -13.51 -14.25 5.76
N LYS A 72 -14.63 -14.84 5.35
CA LYS A 72 -15.84 -14.15 4.89
C LYS A 72 -16.94 -14.22 5.95
#